data_AF-A0A175K209-F1
#
_entry.id   AF-A0A175K209-F1
#
_cell.length_a   1.000
_cell.length_b   1.000
_cell.length_c   1.000
_cell.angle_alpha   90.00
_cell.angle_beta   90.00
_cell.angle_gamma   90.00
#
_symmetry.space_group_name_H-M   'P 1'
#
loop_
_entity.id
_entity.type
_entity.pdbx_description
1 polymer ?
#
loop_
_entity_poly.entity_id
_entity_poly.type
_entity_poly.pdbx_seq_one_letter_code
_entity_poly.pdbx_strand_id
1 'polypeptide(L)'
;MTGNKEWEESQLRTYTNWVNYNLGEDQQIKNLLTDLSESDILISLMEKLSGKKAYPHKKCMTKSRIVKLDNVGKAVNFMKEEKLNTSVSAENIVDGNRTYILGMVWTMILKYKINANQQKNVNAKEEVVENNALLDWVNSFGLNVSNFSSDWKDGVALVKLTEAVSAGQIKFEQFSGLDNTQMVIDCQKLAYEQFKIPILMDVKDLVCERPDPKSIMTYVSVYKERYEQLLVEKEQKEEQERIAREEQERKQKEEQERLAREEQERLAREEQERLAREIFIRAAELCGEKDMSKTIVFEDAINGVEAGLASGALTIAIPDIHIKDDPLFNRVPIILESLKEFKPEMIGLEGEI
;
A
#
# COMPACT_ATOMS: atom_id res chain seq x y z
N MET A 1 44.08 -13.15 -34.56
CA MET A 1 43.66 -14.16 -33.57
C MET A 1 43.02 -13.44 -32.39
N THR A 2 41.75 -13.04 -32.52
CA THR A 2 41.00 -12.48 -31.39
C THR A 2 40.39 -13.65 -30.66
N GLY A 3 41.11 -14.17 -29.65
CA GLY A 3 40.55 -15.14 -28.72
C GLY A 3 39.27 -14.55 -28.15
N ASN A 4 38.15 -15.22 -28.39
CA ASN A 4 36.85 -14.75 -27.95
C ASN A 4 36.89 -14.71 -26.42
N LYS A 5 36.96 -13.52 -25.83
CA LYS A 5 37.01 -13.37 -24.38
C LYS A 5 35.61 -13.63 -23.85
N GLU A 6 35.36 -14.86 -23.42
CA GLU A 6 34.04 -15.31 -22.95
C GLU A 6 33.46 -14.37 -21.87
N TRP A 7 34.30 -13.79 -21.02
CA TRP A 7 33.88 -12.80 -20.01
C TRP A 7 33.35 -11.49 -20.62
N GLU A 8 33.88 -11.03 -21.77
CA GLU A 8 33.36 -9.83 -22.47
C GLU A 8 31.97 -10.12 -23.05
N GLU A 9 31.73 -11.34 -23.51
CA GLU A 9 30.42 -11.78 -24.02
C GLU A 9 29.38 -11.94 -22.89
N SER A 10 29.80 -12.42 -21.72
CA SER A 10 28.97 -12.42 -20.48
C SER A 10 28.57 -10.99 -20.09
N GLN A 11 29.54 -10.06 -20.04
CA GLN A 11 29.26 -8.65 -19.75
C GLN A 11 28.31 -8.04 -20.78
N LEU A 12 28.52 -8.33 -22.07
CA LEU A 12 27.67 -7.80 -23.13
C LEU A 12 26.21 -8.18 -22.91
N ARG A 13 25.91 -9.46 -22.70
CA ARG A 13 24.54 -9.93 -22.43
C ARG A 13 23.96 -9.31 -21.17
N THR A 14 24.74 -9.33 -20.08
CA THR A 14 24.29 -8.80 -18.80
C THR A 14 23.97 -7.31 -18.87
N TYR A 15 24.82 -6.53 -19.56
CA TYR A 15 24.62 -5.10 -19.74
C TYR A 15 23.51 -4.79 -20.73
N THR A 16 23.31 -5.60 -21.78
CA THR A 16 22.12 -5.47 -22.65
C THR A 16 20.84 -5.62 -21.83
N ASN A 17 20.75 -6.67 -21.01
CA ASN A 17 19.57 -6.92 -20.17
C ASN A 17 19.38 -5.80 -19.15
N TRP A 18 20.47 -5.31 -18.54
CA TRP A 18 20.41 -4.19 -17.60
C TRP A 18 19.95 -2.89 -18.27
N VAL A 19 20.46 -2.56 -19.45
CA VAL A 19 20.00 -1.38 -20.22
C VAL A 19 18.51 -1.52 -20.53
N ASN A 20 18.07 -2.68 -21.01
CA ASN A 20 16.67 -2.96 -21.31
C ASN A 20 15.75 -2.85 -20.08
N TYR A 21 16.19 -3.35 -18.93
CA TYR A 21 15.46 -3.19 -17.67
C TYR A 21 15.24 -1.71 -17.32
N ASN A 22 16.26 -0.86 -17.49
CA ASN A 22 16.14 0.57 -17.17
C ASN A 22 15.42 1.37 -18.27
N LEU A 23 15.47 0.94 -19.53
CA LEU A 23 14.73 1.56 -20.64
C LEU A 23 13.24 1.20 -20.63
N GLY A 24 12.83 0.09 -20.03
CA GLY A 24 11.42 -0.34 -20.00
C GLY A 24 10.88 -0.78 -21.36
N GLU A 25 9.63 -1.25 -21.39
CA GLU A 25 9.07 -1.95 -22.57
C GLU A 25 8.96 -1.08 -23.84
N ASP A 26 8.80 0.24 -23.69
CA ASP A 26 8.65 1.17 -24.82
C ASP A 26 9.92 1.31 -25.68
N GLN A 27 11.08 0.98 -25.13
CA GLN A 27 12.37 1.12 -25.83
C GLN A 27 13.29 -0.03 -25.42
N GLN A 28 13.63 -0.90 -26.36
CA GLN A 28 14.49 -2.07 -26.12
C GLN A 28 15.60 -2.13 -27.16
N ILE A 29 16.79 -2.53 -26.73
CA ILE A 29 17.95 -2.79 -27.56
C ILE A 29 18.16 -4.30 -27.74
N LYS A 30 18.70 -4.68 -28.89
CA LYS A 30 19.08 -6.07 -29.21
C LYS A 30 20.59 -6.25 -29.15
N ASN A 31 21.34 -5.25 -29.58
CA ASN A 31 22.79 -5.27 -29.59
C ASN A 31 23.35 -3.99 -28.94
N LEU A 32 23.96 -4.14 -27.77
CA LEU A 32 24.54 -3.03 -27.01
C LEU A 32 25.59 -2.24 -27.80
N LEU A 33 26.33 -2.90 -28.70
CA LEU A 33 27.42 -2.26 -29.44
C LEU A 33 26.92 -1.34 -30.55
N THR A 34 25.74 -1.60 -31.11
CA THR A 34 25.22 -0.85 -32.25
C THR A 34 24.07 0.06 -31.87
N ASP A 35 23.17 -0.43 -31.03
CA ASP A 35 21.85 0.17 -30.84
C ASP A 35 21.91 1.40 -29.93
N LEU A 36 22.90 1.50 -29.03
CA LEU A 36 23.10 2.69 -28.20
C LEU A 36 23.39 3.95 -29.04
N SER A 37 23.87 3.78 -30.27
CA SER A 37 24.13 4.89 -31.20
C SER A 37 22.90 5.31 -32.02
N GLU A 38 21.78 4.59 -31.90
CA GLU A 38 20.54 4.84 -32.64
C GLU A 38 19.61 5.79 -31.88
N SER A 39 18.97 6.70 -32.61
CA SER A 39 18.01 7.68 -32.08
C SER A 39 18.54 8.47 -30.87
N ASP A 40 17.85 8.33 -29.74
CA ASP A 40 17.97 8.99 -28.45
C ASP A 40 18.10 7.96 -27.31
N ILE A 41 18.34 6.68 -27.62
CA ILE A 41 18.35 5.58 -26.63
C ILE A 41 19.29 5.88 -25.46
N LEU A 42 20.52 6.31 -25.76
CA LEU A 42 21.51 6.61 -24.74
C LEU A 42 21.14 7.83 -23.89
N ILE A 43 20.44 8.81 -24.50
CA ILE A 43 19.93 9.99 -23.79
C ILE A 43 18.78 9.56 -22.87
N SER A 44 17.81 8.82 -23.39
CA SER A 44 16.68 8.28 -22.62
C SER A 44 17.13 7.44 -21.44
N LEU A 45 18.14 6.58 -21.63
CA LEU A 45 18.74 5.81 -20.53
C LEU A 45 19.31 6.75 -19.46
N MET A 46 20.09 7.77 -19.85
CA MET A 46 20.64 8.74 -18.91
C MET A 46 19.58 9.55 -18.18
N GLU A 47 18.48 9.94 -18.85
CA GLU A 47 17.36 10.62 -18.19
C GLU A 47 16.72 9.73 -17.12
N LYS A 48 16.49 8.44 -17.44
CA LYS A 48 15.88 7.48 -16.50
C LYS A 48 16.78 7.20 -15.31
N LEU A 49 18.09 7.05 -15.52
CA LEU A 49 19.05 6.78 -14.45
C LEU A 49 19.27 8.00 -13.54
N SER A 50 19.38 9.20 -14.11
CA SER A 50 19.64 10.43 -13.35
C SER A 50 18.39 11.06 -12.73
N GLY A 51 17.20 10.74 -13.26
CA GLY A 51 15.96 11.45 -12.96
C GLY A 51 15.90 12.87 -13.52
N LYS A 52 16.90 13.29 -14.31
CA LYS A 52 17.01 14.63 -14.90
C LYS A 52 16.65 14.60 -16.38
N LYS A 53 16.19 15.75 -16.90
CA LYS A 53 15.93 15.91 -18.32
C LYS A 53 17.17 16.38 -19.07
N ALA A 54 17.44 15.73 -20.19
CA ALA A 54 18.49 16.16 -21.09
C ALA A 54 18.04 17.40 -21.88
N TYR A 55 19.00 18.06 -22.52
CA TYR A 55 18.71 19.09 -23.50
C TYR A 55 17.84 18.55 -24.65
N PRO A 56 17.05 19.42 -25.32
CA PRO A 56 16.26 19.02 -26.48
C PRO A 56 17.11 18.30 -27.53
N HIS A 57 16.68 17.11 -27.92
CA HIS A 57 17.39 16.25 -28.85
C HIS A 57 16.44 15.70 -29.92
N LYS A 58 16.99 15.34 -31.07
CA LYS A 58 16.20 14.83 -32.19
C LYS A 58 15.91 13.35 -31.98
N LYS A 59 14.63 13.02 -31.84
CA LYS A 59 14.11 11.66 -31.91
C LYS A 59 14.04 11.23 -33.37
N CYS A 60 15.17 10.81 -33.94
CA CYS A 60 15.23 10.43 -35.34
C CYS A 60 16.13 9.22 -35.53
N MET A 61 15.52 8.12 -35.96
CA MET A 61 16.24 6.99 -36.53
C MET A 61 16.89 7.45 -37.84
N THR A 62 18.22 7.34 -37.92
CA THR A 62 18.98 7.86 -39.07
C THR A 62 20.20 7.00 -39.37
N LYS A 63 20.42 6.74 -40.66
CA LYS A 63 21.63 6.07 -41.13
C LYS A 63 22.83 7.04 -41.21
N SER A 64 22.60 8.35 -41.05
CA SER A 64 23.67 9.34 -41.15
C SER A 64 24.55 9.31 -39.90
N ARG A 65 25.80 8.88 -40.08
CA ARG A 65 26.83 8.90 -39.03
C ARG A 65 26.98 10.27 -38.37
N ILE A 66 26.89 11.36 -39.15
CA ILE A 66 27.04 12.72 -38.63
C ILE A 66 25.94 13.03 -37.60
N VAL A 67 24.70 12.60 -37.87
CA VAL A 67 23.57 12.83 -36.95
C VAL A 67 23.71 11.96 -35.70
N LYS A 68 24.19 10.71 -35.85
CA LYS A 68 24.49 9.84 -34.69
C LYS A 68 25.56 10.45 -33.79
N LEU A 69 26.65 10.99 -34.37
CA LEU A 69 27.71 11.64 -33.61
C LEU A 69 27.19 12.87 -32.83
N ASP A 70 26.29 13.67 -33.41
CA ASP A 70 25.66 14.80 -32.70
C ASP A 70 24.81 14.33 -31.51
N ASN A 71 23.92 13.36 -31.72
CA ASN A 71 23.06 12.83 -30.65
C ASN A 71 23.85 12.13 -29.54
N VAL A 72 24.79 11.26 -29.90
CA VAL A 72 25.67 10.59 -28.93
C VAL A 72 26.58 11.60 -28.23
N GLY A 73 27.07 12.62 -28.94
CA GLY A 73 27.85 13.70 -28.34
C GLY A 73 27.10 14.44 -27.22
N LYS A 74 25.80 14.69 -27.41
CA LYS A 74 24.93 15.24 -26.35
C LYS A 74 24.82 14.30 -25.16
N ALA A 75 24.63 13.00 -25.40
CA ALA A 75 24.58 12.01 -24.32
C ALA A 75 25.91 11.95 -23.54
N VAL A 76 27.06 11.96 -24.23
CA VAL A 76 28.39 11.97 -23.61
C VAL A 76 28.61 13.24 -22.78
N ASN A 77 28.15 14.40 -23.26
CA ASN A 77 28.20 15.64 -22.49
C ASN A 77 27.31 15.57 -21.24
N PHE A 78 26.10 15.02 -21.35
CA PHE A 78 25.23 14.79 -20.19
C PHE A 78 25.91 13.85 -19.18
N MET A 79 26.59 12.78 -19.61
CA MET A 79 27.37 11.93 -18.71
C MET A 79 28.49 12.69 -17.97
N LYS A 80 29.16 13.63 -18.65
CA LYS A 80 30.19 14.48 -18.03
C LYS A 80 29.59 15.43 -16.99
N GLU A 81 28.45 16.04 -17.27
CA GLU A 81 27.71 16.90 -16.33
C GLU A 81 27.27 16.12 -15.09
N GLU A 82 26.80 14.89 -15.31
CA GLU A 82 26.50 13.94 -14.23
C GLU A 82 27.76 13.44 -13.52
N LYS A 83 28.97 13.79 -13.95
CA LYS A 83 30.26 13.35 -13.38
C LYS A 83 30.41 11.83 -13.42
N LEU A 84 30.15 11.21 -14.57
CA LEU A 84 30.55 9.83 -14.82
C LEU A 84 32.04 9.79 -15.15
N ASN A 85 32.79 8.92 -14.49
CA ASN A 85 34.21 8.70 -14.76
C ASN A 85 34.39 7.78 -15.99
N THR A 86 33.99 8.26 -17.16
CA THR A 86 34.09 7.53 -18.42
C THR A 86 35.03 8.24 -19.39
N SER A 87 35.90 7.48 -20.06
CA SER A 87 36.81 7.96 -21.11
C SER A 87 36.19 7.83 -22.51
N VAL A 88 34.91 7.50 -22.61
CA VAL A 88 34.25 7.22 -23.88
C VAL A 88 34.06 8.49 -24.71
N SER A 89 34.37 8.41 -26.01
CA SER A 89 34.01 9.44 -27.00
C SER A 89 32.77 9.04 -27.81
N ALA A 90 32.15 10.02 -28.49
CA ALA A 90 31.01 9.74 -29.35
C ALA A 90 31.39 8.79 -30.51
N GLU A 91 32.60 8.93 -31.06
CA GLU A 91 33.13 8.04 -32.10
C GLU A 91 33.24 6.61 -31.59
N ASN A 92 33.75 6.40 -30.37
CA ASN A 92 33.85 5.05 -29.79
C ASN A 92 32.50 4.34 -29.72
N ILE A 93 31.41 5.07 -29.43
CA ILE A 93 30.06 4.51 -29.33
C ILE A 93 29.47 4.28 -30.71
N VAL A 94 29.54 5.27 -31.62
CA VAL A 94 28.95 5.14 -32.96
C VAL A 94 29.68 4.08 -33.79
N ASP A 95 30.98 3.86 -33.56
CA ASP A 95 31.78 2.83 -34.22
C ASP A 95 31.68 1.45 -33.53
N GLY A 96 30.89 1.33 -32.45
CA GLY A 96 30.66 0.06 -31.77
C GLY A 96 31.88 -0.51 -31.06
N ASN A 97 32.75 0.36 -30.51
CA ASN A 97 33.94 -0.10 -29.81
C ASN A 97 33.58 -0.75 -28.48
N ARG A 98 33.63 -2.10 -28.48
CA ARG A 98 33.27 -2.97 -27.34
C ARG A 98 33.88 -2.52 -26.01
N THR A 99 35.19 -2.28 -25.96
CA THR A 99 35.88 -1.94 -24.71
C THR A 99 35.34 -0.66 -24.08
N TYR A 100 35.17 0.39 -24.89
CA TYR A 100 34.67 1.67 -24.39
C TYR A 100 33.18 1.61 -24.05
N ILE A 101 32.37 0.88 -24.81
CA ILE A 101 30.93 0.71 -24.53
C ILE A 101 30.71 -0.07 -23.23
N LEU A 102 31.40 -1.20 -23.03
CA LEU A 102 31.33 -1.97 -21.78
C LEU A 102 31.84 -1.14 -20.59
N GLY A 103 32.94 -0.40 -20.77
CA GLY A 103 33.46 0.51 -19.76
C GLY A 103 32.46 1.61 -19.38
N MET A 104 31.82 2.22 -20.38
CA MET A 104 30.79 3.24 -20.18
C MET A 104 29.60 2.71 -19.39
N VAL A 105 29.00 1.58 -19.81
CA VAL A 105 27.84 1.01 -19.12
C VAL A 105 28.20 0.59 -17.70
N TRP A 106 29.39 0.03 -17.48
CA TRP A 106 29.88 -0.26 -16.12
C TRP A 106 29.95 0.99 -15.25
N THR A 107 30.46 2.12 -15.77
CA THR A 107 30.51 3.36 -14.98
C THR A 107 29.12 3.90 -14.62
N MET A 108 28.12 3.68 -15.48
CA MET A 108 26.71 3.98 -15.17
C MET A 108 26.18 3.09 -14.05
N ILE A 109 26.37 1.78 -14.15
CA ILE A 109 25.96 0.80 -13.12
C ILE A 109 26.62 1.14 -11.78
N LEU A 110 27.94 1.35 -11.79
CA LEU A 110 28.71 1.67 -10.59
C LEU A 110 28.17 2.93 -9.92
N LYS A 111 27.94 4.00 -10.70
CA LYS A 111 27.43 5.27 -10.15
C LYS A 111 26.01 5.15 -9.62
N TYR A 112 25.07 4.65 -10.42
CA TYR A 112 23.64 4.75 -10.15
C TYR A 112 23.05 3.57 -9.38
N LYS A 113 23.69 2.39 -9.40
CA LYS A 113 23.18 1.20 -8.69
C LYS A 113 24.04 0.81 -7.49
N ILE A 114 25.36 0.94 -7.60
CA ILE A 114 26.25 0.53 -6.52
C ILE A 114 26.53 1.70 -5.56
N ASN A 115 26.93 2.85 -6.08
CA ASN A 115 27.32 4.00 -5.25
C ASN A 115 26.12 4.84 -4.78
N ALA A 116 25.10 5.04 -5.61
CA ALA A 116 23.91 5.82 -5.22
C ALA A 116 23.14 5.18 -4.05
N ASN A 117 23.08 3.84 -4.00
CA ASN A 117 22.49 3.12 -2.87
C ASN A 117 23.31 3.23 -1.57
N GLN A 118 24.54 3.76 -1.63
CA GLN A 118 25.37 4.02 -0.44
C GLN A 118 25.14 5.43 0.10
N GLN A 119 24.88 6.42 -0.77
CA GLN A 119 24.65 7.81 -0.37
C GLN A 119 23.36 8.01 0.43
N LYS A 120 22.39 7.09 0.32
CA LYS A 120 21.19 7.09 1.16
C LYS A 120 21.47 6.74 2.64
N ASN A 121 22.66 6.22 2.96
CA ASN A 121 22.97 5.67 4.30
C ASN A 121 24.04 6.45 5.10
N VAL A 122 24.58 7.58 4.62
CA VAL A 122 25.63 8.27 5.39
C VAL A 122 25.63 9.80 5.26
N ASN A 123 25.28 10.47 6.36
CA ASN A 123 25.78 11.79 6.74
C ASN A 123 27.25 11.65 7.21
N ALA A 124 28.18 11.28 6.34
CA ALA A 124 29.61 11.35 6.69
C ALA A 124 30.48 11.68 5.48
N LYS A 125 31.43 12.57 5.75
CA LYS A 125 32.44 13.09 4.83
C LYS A 125 33.45 12.01 4.45
N GLU A 126 33.80 12.03 3.16
CA GLU A 126 35.10 11.79 2.53
C GLU A 126 35.86 10.45 2.69
N GLU A 127 36.46 10.11 1.53
CA GLU A 127 37.63 9.27 1.24
C GLU A 127 37.48 7.78 0.86
N VAL A 128 38.34 7.43 -0.10
CA VAL A 128 38.32 6.28 -1.00
C VAL A 128 38.69 5.00 -0.25
N VAL A 129 37.69 4.35 0.36
CA VAL A 129 37.76 2.92 0.65
C VAL A 129 37.26 2.21 -0.61
N GLU A 130 38.01 1.24 -1.14
CA GLU A 130 37.49 0.31 -2.15
C GLU A 130 36.25 -0.37 -1.55
N ASN A 131 35.08 0.16 -1.91
CA ASN A 131 33.89 0.07 -1.08
C ASN A 131 33.22 -1.30 -1.25
N ASN A 132 33.45 -2.20 -0.30
CA ASN A 132 32.85 -3.53 -0.24
C ASN A 132 31.39 -3.54 0.23
N ALA A 133 30.68 -2.41 0.29
CA ALA A 133 29.31 -2.33 0.81
C ALA A 133 28.31 -3.32 0.16
N LEU A 134 28.49 -3.70 -1.10
CA LEU A 134 27.65 -4.74 -1.72
C LEU A 134 27.97 -6.13 -1.16
N LEU A 135 29.25 -6.41 -0.93
CA LEU A 135 29.72 -7.66 -0.32
C LEU A 135 29.25 -7.75 1.13
N ASP A 136 29.37 -6.64 1.88
CA ASP A 136 28.88 -6.54 3.26
C ASP A 136 27.36 -6.74 3.32
N TRP A 137 26.61 -6.15 2.37
CA TRP A 137 25.16 -6.34 2.28
C TRP A 137 24.80 -7.81 2.04
N VAL A 138 25.43 -8.48 1.07
CA VAL A 138 25.20 -9.91 0.82
C VAL A 138 25.55 -10.74 2.05
N ASN A 139 26.66 -10.45 2.71
CA ASN A 139 27.11 -11.17 3.89
C ASN A 139 26.31 -10.87 5.16
N SER A 140 25.55 -9.77 5.21
CA SER A 140 24.62 -9.50 6.30
C SER A 140 23.51 -10.56 6.41
N PHE A 141 23.25 -11.30 5.34
CA PHE A 141 22.35 -12.46 5.31
C PHE A 141 23.05 -13.80 5.61
N GLY A 142 24.35 -13.80 5.95
CA GLY A 142 25.11 -15.00 6.30
C GLY A 142 25.60 -15.84 5.12
N LEU A 143 25.70 -15.27 3.92
CA LEU A 143 26.16 -16.00 2.72
C LEU A 143 27.65 -16.37 2.75
N ASN A 144 28.47 -15.62 3.50
CA ASN A 144 29.92 -15.84 3.67
C ASN A 144 30.71 -15.86 2.34
N VAL A 145 30.38 -14.97 1.42
CA VAL A 145 31.10 -14.79 0.15
C VAL A 145 32.20 -13.74 0.29
N SER A 146 33.33 -13.96 -0.38
CA SER A 146 34.52 -13.11 -0.35
C SER A 146 34.73 -12.32 -1.64
N ASN A 147 34.03 -12.70 -2.72
CA ASN A 147 34.17 -12.11 -4.05
C ASN A 147 32.85 -12.23 -4.84
N PHE A 148 32.77 -11.53 -5.97
CA PHE A 148 31.66 -11.61 -6.92
C PHE A 148 31.98 -12.49 -8.14
N SER A 149 32.78 -13.55 -7.98
CA SER A 149 33.15 -14.43 -9.10
C SER A 149 33.10 -15.89 -8.70
N SER A 150 34.21 -16.47 -8.22
CA SER A 150 34.33 -17.89 -7.92
C SER A 150 33.38 -18.38 -6.83
N ASP A 151 32.94 -17.50 -5.93
CA ASP A 151 32.02 -17.87 -4.84
C ASP A 151 30.56 -17.99 -5.32
N TRP A 152 30.28 -17.57 -6.56
CA TRP A 152 28.95 -17.57 -7.17
C TRP A 152 28.81 -18.61 -8.29
N LYS A 153 29.91 -19.28 -8.63
CA LYS A 153 30.08 -20.12 -9.83
C LYS A 153 29.19 -21.35 -9.93
N ASP A 154 28.57 -21.75 -8.82
CA ASP A 154 27.69 -22.91 -8.73
C ASP A 154 26.22 -22.50 -8.56
N GLY A 155 25.92 -21.20 -8.52
CA GLY A 155 24.57 -20.69 -8.32
C GLY A 155 24.07 -20.71 -6.88
N VAL A 156 24.75 -21.39 -5.96
CA VAL A 156 24.26 -21.56 -4.57
C VAL A 156 24.15 -20.22 -3.86
N ALA A 157 25.13 -19.33 -4.05
CA ALA A 157 25.09 -17.98 -3.49
C ALA A 157 23.89 -17.16 -4.02
N LEU A 158 23.54 -17.30 -5.30
CA LEU A 158 22.37 -16.63 -5.85
C LEU A 158 21.09 -17.14 -5.21
N VAL A 159 20.91 -18.47 -5.10
CA VAL A 159 19.70 -19.05 -4.51
C VAL A 159 19.52 -18.66 -3.05
N LYS A 160 20.61 -18.68 -2.26
CA LYS A 160 20.58 -18.22 -0.86
C LYS A 160 20.25 -16.74 -0.74
N LEU A 161 20.77 -15.92 -1.66
CA LEU A 161 20.42 -14.50 -1.71
C LEU A 161 18.93 -14.33 -2.02
N THR A 162 18.38 -15.09 -2.97
CA THR A 162 16.95 -15.07 -3.30
C THR A 162 16.09 -15.49 -2.11
N GLU A 163 16.48 -16.55 -1.40
CA GLU A 163 15.80 -16.98 -0.17
C GLU A 163 15.76 -15.86 0.88
N ALA A 164 16.90 -15.22 1.13
CA ALA A 164 16.98 -14.09 2.07
C ALA A 164 16.12 -12.90 1.64
N VAL A 165 16.21 -12.48 0.37
CA VAL A 165 15.42 -11.36 -0.18
C VAL A 165 13.92 -11.66 -0.20
N SER A 166 13.53 -12.93 -0.38
CA SER A 166 12.14 -13.38 -0.35
C SER A 166 11.56 -13.50 1.07
N ALA A 167 12.34 -13.19 2.11
CA ALA A 167 11.99 -13.45 3.51
C ALA A 167 11.54 -14.90 3.76
N GLY A 168 12.19 -15.87 3.09
CA GLY A 168 11.93 -17.30 3.22
C GLY A 168 10.69 -17.83 2.50
N GLN A 169 10.06 -17.04 1.61
CA GLN A 169 8.98 -17.52 0.73
C GLN A 169 9.50 -18.47 -0.35
N ILE A 170 10.67 -18.15 -0.91
CA ILE A 170 11.45 -19.07 -1.74
C ILE A 170 12.47 -19.71 -0.83
N LYS A 171 12.48 -21.04 -0.77
CA LYS A 171 13.37 -21.80 0.13
C LYS A 171 14.39 -22.60 -0.66
N PHE A 172 15.62 -22.65 -0.17
CA PHE A 172 16.70 -23.38 -0.84
C PHE A 172 16.34 -24.85 -1.10
N GLU A 173 15.62 -25.49 -0.16
CA GLU A 173 15.25 -26.91 -0.25
C GLU A 173 14.35 -27.24 -1.44
N GLN A 174 13.63 -26.26 -2.01
CA GLN A 174 12.79 -26.44 -3.20
C GLN A 174 13.60 -26.88 -4.42
N PHE A 175 14.90 -26.56 -4.44
CA PHE A 175 15.81 -26.88 -5.53
C PHE A 175 16.73 -28.07 -5.23
N SER A 176 16.51 -28.74 -4.10
CA SER A 176 17.34 -29.88 -3.71
C SER A 176 17.27 -31.02 -4.73
N GLY A 177 18.44 -31.55 -5.12
CA GLY A 177 18.56 -32.64 -6.10
C GLY A 177 18.59 -32.21 -7.58
N LEU A 178 18.41 -30.92 -7.88
CA LEU A 178 18.66 -30.37 -9.22
C LEU A 178 20.16 -30.19 -9.46
N ASP A 179 20.57 -30.21 -10.74
CA ASP A 179 21.89 -29.71 -11.11
C ASP A 179 21.95 -28.17 -11.00
N ASN A 180 23.17 -27.63 -10.92
CA ASN A 180 23.38 -26.19 -10.72
C ASN A 180 22.71 -25.31 -11.79
N THR A 181 22.66 -25.77 -13.04
CA THR A 181 22.04 -25.02 -14.14
C THR A 181 20.54 -24.94 -13.92
N GLN A 182 19.88 -26.08 -13.72
CA GLN A 182 18.43 -26.12 -13.54
C GLN A 182 18.00 -25.40 -12.26
N MET A 183 18.76 -25.57 -11.17
CA MET A 183 18.55 -24.84 -9.90
C MET A 183 18.51 -23.32 -10.13
N VAL A 184 19.50 -22.77 -10.86
CA VAL A 184 19.56 -21.34 -11.12
C VAL A 184 18.43 -20.88 -12.05
N ILE A 185 18.09 -21.65 -13.09
CA ILE A 185 16.97 -21.33 -13.99
C ILE A 185 15.67 -21.19 -13.20
N ASP A 186 15.35 -22.19 -12.37
CA ASP A 186 14.11 -22.20 -11.60
C ASP A 186 14.09 -21.10 -10.54
N CYS A 187 15.23 -20.86 -9.87
CA CYS A 187 15.37 -19.78 -8.92
C CYS A 187 15.17 -18.39 -9.56
N GLN A 188 15.80 -18.14 -10.71
CA GLN A 188 15.65 -16.89 -11.45
C GLN A 188 14.20 -16.66 -11.90
N LYS A 189 13.54 -17.71 -12.38
CA LYS A 189 12.13 -17.66 -12.79
C LYS A 189 11.21 -17.31 -11.62
N LEU A 190 11.36 -17.99 -10.48
CA LEU A 190 10.56 -17.72 -9.29
C LEU A 190 10.82 -16.31 -8.73
N ALA A 191 12.08 -15.86 -8.71
CA ALA A 191 12.45 -14.51 -8.30
C ALA A 191 11.78 -13.43 -9.17
N TYR A 192 11.70 -13.66 -10.49
CA TYR A 192 11.00 -12.76 -11.40
C TYR A 192 9.48 -12.82 -11.21
N GLU A 193 8.89 -14.00 -11.15
CA GLU A 193 7.44 -14.17 -11.09
C GLU A 193 6.85 -13.55 -9.80
N GLN A 194 7.46 -13.85 -8.65
CA GLN A 194 6.96 -13.45 -7.32
C GLN A 194 7.47 -12.08 -6.87
N PHE A 195 8.73 -11.76 -7.16
CA PHE A 195 9.39 -10.56 -6.61
C PHE A 195 9.77 -9.54 -7.69
N LYS A 196 9.50 -9.81 -8.96
CA LYS A 196 9.81 -8.91 -10.10
C LYS A 196 11.30 -8.56 -10.19
N ILE A 197 12.18 -9.45 -9.73
CA ILE A 197 13.62 -9.31 -9.92
C ILE A 197 13.96 -9.73 -11.36
N PRO A 198 14.42 -8.81 -12.24
CA PRO A 198 14.66 -9.11 -13.64
C PRO A 198 15.84 -10.08 -13.81
N ILE A 199 15.76 -10.98 -14.78
CA ILE A 199 16.86 -11.89 -15.11
C ILE A 199 17.89 -11.13 -15.94
N LEU A 200 18.98 -10.70 -15.30
CA LEU A 200 20.03 -9.95 -16.00
C LEU A 200 21.12 -10.84 -16.59
N MET A 201 21.43 -11.96 -15.96
CA MET A 201 22.58 -12.79 -16.30
C MET A 201 22.11 -14.16 -16.81
N ASP A 202 22.66 -14.60 -17.94
CA ASP A 202 22.40 -15.95 -18.46
C ASP A 202 23.00 -16.99 -17.51
N VAL A 203 22.31 -18.13 -17.35
CA VAL A 203 22.74 -19.19 -16.43
C VAL A 203 24.11 -19.75 -16.79
N LYS A 204 24.44 -19.88 -18.08
CA LYS A 204 25.77 -20.33 -18.54
C LYS A 204 26.91 -19.38 -18.16
N ASP A 205 26.60 -18.10 -17.96
CA ASP A 205 27.58 -17.07 -17.61
C ASP A 205 27.80 -17.03 -16.10
N LEU A 206 26.79 -17.42 -15.32
CA LEU A 206 26.84 -17.51 -13.87
C LEU A 206 27.40 -18.85 -13.40
N VAL A 207 26.91 -19.95 -13.96
CA VAL A 207 27.32 -21.31 -13.66
C VAL A 207 28.47 -21.71 -14.60
N CYS A 208 29.65 -21.13 -14.36
CA CYS A 208 30.86 -21.40 -15.13
C CYS A 208 32.11 -21.31 -14.25
N GLU A 209 33.28 -21.74 -14.74
CA GLU A 209 34.50 -21.79 -13.91
C GLU A 209 34.87 -20.44 -13.28
N ARG A 210 34.70 -19.36 -14.04
CA ARG A 210 35.08 -17.99 -13.66
C ARG A 210 34.05 -16.97 -14.13
N PRO A 211 32.94 -16.82 -13.40
CA PRO A 211 31.93 -15.82 -13.71
C PRO A 211 32.51 -14.42 -13.65
N ASP A 212 32.06 -13.52 -14.52
CA ASP A 212 32.57 -12.16 -14.56
C ASP A 212 32.12 -11.33 -13.33
N PRO A 213 33.05 -10.74 -12.56
CA PRO A 213 32.70 -9.98 -11.36
C PRO A 213 31.72 -8.84 -11.58
N LYS A 214 31.88 -8.10 -12.68
CA LYS A 214 31.02 -6.93 -12.94
C LYS A 214 29.61 -7.35 -13.29
N SER A 215 29.45 -8.45 -14.01
CA SER A 215 28.15 -9.04 -14.36
C SER A 215 27.41 -9.48 -13.09
N ILE A 216 28.07 -10.18 -12.17
CA ILE A 216 27.47 -10.57 -10.89
C ILE A 216 27.14 -9.35 -10.04
N MET A 217 28.07 -8.40 -9.87
CA MET A 217 27.81 -7.17 -9.13
C MET A 217 26.61 -6.39 -9.68
N THR A 218 26.48 -6.32 -11.01
CA THR A 218 25.31 -5.70 -11.67
C THR A 218 24.04 -6.41 -11.26
N TYR A 219 24.02 -7.74 -11.30
CA TYR A 219 22.83 -8.51 -10.97
C TYR A 219 22.46 -8.40 -9.47
N VAL A 220 23.44 -8.56 -8.59
CA VAL A 220 23.28 -8.42 -7.13
C VAL A 220 22.82 -7.02 -6.75
N SER A 221 23.27 -5.97 -7.44
CA SER A 221 22.82 -4.59 -7.18
C SER A 221 21.31 -4.42 -7.43
N VAL A 222 20.74 -5.16 -8.38
CA VAL A 222 19.29 -5.15 -8.64
C VAL A 222 18.53 -5.95 -7.59
N TYR A 223 19.08 -7.06 -7.09
CA TYR A 223 18.54 -7.75 -5.91
C TYR A 223 18.46 -6.80 -4.71
N LYS A 224 19.52 -6.04 -4.45
CA LYS A 224 19.56 -5.07 -3.36
C LYS A 224 18.49 -3.98 -3.52
N GLU A 225 18.40 -3.37 -4.70
CA GLU A 225 17.39 -2.36 -4.99
C GLU A 225 15.97 -2.90 -4.78
N ARG A 226 15.68 -4.12 -5.25
CA ARG A 226 14.36 -4.72 -5.08
C ARG A 226 14.07 -5.08 -3.63
N TYR A 227 15.06 -5.59 -2.89
CA TYR A 227 14.92 -5.87 -1.46
C TYR A 227 14.54 -4.60 -0.68
N GLU A 228 15.21 -3.48 -0.93
CA GLU A 228 14.89 -2.20 -0.30
C GLU A 228 13.45 -1.74 -0.62
N GLN A 229 13.00 -1.93 -1.86
CA GLN A 229 11.60 -1.63 -2.24
C GLN A 229 10.59 -2.52 -1.51
N LEU A 230 10.88 -3.83 -1.38
CA LEU A 230 10.03 -4.78 -0.67
C LEU A 230 9.87 -4.43 0.81
N LEU A 231 10.93 -3.92 1.45
CA LEU A 231 10.85 -3.44 2.84
C LEU A 231 9.89 -2.26 2.96
N VAL A 232 9.99 -1.27 2.06
CA VAL A 232 9.08 -0.11 2.03
C VAL A 232 7.64 -0.53 1.75
N GLU A 233 7.41 -1.43 0.79
CA GLU A 233 6.09 -1.99 0.48
C GLU A 233 5.48 -2.70 1.70
N LYS A 234 6.29 -3.45 2.44
CA LYS A 234 5.87 -4.15 3.66
C LYS A 234 5.47 -3.17 4.76
N GLU A 235 6.30 -2.17 5.06
CA GLU A 235 6.02 -1.14 6.07
C GLU A 235 4.73 -0.38 5.74
N GLN A 236 4.55 0.02 4.46
CA GLN A 236 3.34 0.71 4.01
C GLN A 236 2.09 -0.17 4.16
N LYS A 237 2.20 -1.46 3.87
CA LYS A 237 1.09 -2.40 4.03
C LYS A 237 0.70 -2.57 5.51
N GLU A 238 1.67 -2.76 6.39
CA GLU A 238 1.45 -2.89 7.83
C GLU A 238 0.82 -1.61 8.42
N GLU A 239 1.26 -0.44 7.96
CA GLU A 239 0.67 0.86 8.33
C GLU A 239 -0.78 0.99 7.87
N GLN A 240 -1.08 0.64 6.62
CA GLN A 240 -2.44 0.67 6.07
C GLN A 240 -3.37 -0.28 6.84
N GLU A 241 -2.90 -1.48 7.18
CA GLU A 241 -3.66 -2.45 7.97
C GLU A 241 -3.93 -1.91 9.39
N ARG A 242 -2.97 -1.23 10.01
CA ARG A 242 -3.16 -0.59 11.33
C ARG A 242 -4.23 0.51 11.26
N ILE A 243 -4.13 1.42 10.29
CA ILE A 243 -5.11 2.51 10.11
C ILE A 243 -6.51 1.94 9.87
N ALA A 244 -6.62 0.91 9.01
CA ALA A 244 -7.91 0.27 8.71
C ALA A 244 -8.53 -0.38 9.96
N ARG A 245 -7.71 -1.03 10.80
CA ARG A 245 -8.15 -1.63 12.06
C ARG A 245 -8.61 -0.58 13.07
N GLU A 246 -7.86 0.50 13.26
CA GLU A 246 -8.23 1.60 14.15
C GLU A 246 -9.54 2.28 13.70
N GLU A 247 -9.73 2.47 12.39
CA GLU A 247 -10.98 3.00 11.84
C GLU A 247 -12.16 2.04 12.08
N GLN A 248 -11.95 0.74 11.92
CA GLN A 248 -12.98 -0.27 12.19
C GLN A 248 -13.36 -0.30 13.67
N GLU A 249 -12.39 -0.28 14.58
CA GLU A 249 -12.61 -0.23 16.03
C GLU A 249 -13.35 1.05 16.44
N ARG A 250 -13.00 2.20 15.85
CA ARG A 250 -13.71 3.47 16.07
C ARG A 250 -15.17 3.39 15.64
N LYS A 251 -15.46 2.88 14.44
CA LYS A 251 -16.83 2.73 13.94
C LYS A 251 -17.66 1.79 14.81
N GLN A 252 -17.07 0.68 15.25
CA GLN A 252 -17.73 -0.25 16.17
C GLN A 252 -18.05 0.41 17.50
N LYS A 253 -17.12 1.20 18.05
CA LYS A 253 -17.34 1.94 19.29
C LYS A 253 -18.44 2.99 19.13
N GLU A 254 -18.41 3.78 18.07
CA GLU A 254 -19.45 4.79 17.77
C GLU A 254 -20.84 4.14 17.61
N GLU A 255 -20.92 2.98 16.96
CA GLU A 255 -22.16 2.21 16.82
C GLU A 255 -22.65 1.64 18.17
N GLN A 256 -21.75 1.09 18.98
CA GLN A 256 -22.08 0.61 20.33
C GLN A 256 -22.56 1.76 21.22
N GLU A 257 -21.90 2.92 21.18
CA GLU A 257 -22.32 4.11 21.94
C GLU A 257 -23.69 4.63 21.47
N ARG A 258 -23.97 4.61 20.16
CA ARG A 258 -25.28 4.95 19.61
C ARG A 258 -26.37 4.00 20.12
N LEU A 259 -26.16 2.69 20.01
CA LEU A 259 -27.13 1.68 20.47
C LEU A 259 -27.37 1.77 21.98
N ALA A 260 -26.31 1.96 22.77
CA ALA A 260 -26.42 2.15 24.22
C ALA A 260 -27.23 3.40 24.57
N ARG A 261 -27.05 4.50 23.82
CA ARG A 261 -27.83 5.73 23.99
C ARG A 261 -29.30 5.52 23.63
N GLU A 262 -29.59 4.89 22.50
CA GLU A 262 -30.96 4.57 22.07
C GLU A 262 -31.68 3.67 23.11
N GLU A 263 -30.97 2.69 23.67
CA GLU A 263 -31.51 1.84 24.73
C GLU A 263 -31.75 2.61 26.04
N GLN A 264 -30.82 3.49 26.45
CA GLN A 264 -31.03 4.35 27.62
C GLN A 264 -32.23 5.29 27.44
N GLU A 265 -32.37 5.91 26.27
CA GLU A 265 -33.52 6.77 25.95
C GLU A 265 -34.84 5.98 25.97
N ARG A 266 -34.84 4.74 25.46
CA ARG A 266 -36.01 3.83 25.54
C ARG A 266 -36.37 3.50 26.99
N LEU A 267 -35.40 3.06 27.80
CA LEU A 267 -35.63 2.70 29.21
C LEU A 267 -36.12 3.91 30.03
N ALA A 268 -35.55 5.10 29.80
CA ALA A 268 -35.99 6.33 30.46
C ALA A 268 -37.44 6.68 30.13
N ARG A 269 -37.84 6.50 28.86
CA ARG A 269 -39.23 6.70 28.43
C ARG A 269 -40.17 5.69 29.09
N GLU A 270 -39.83 4.41 29.07
CA GLU A 270 -40.62 3.34 29.72
C GLU A 270 -40.77 3.58 31.23
N GLU A 271 -39.71 4.04 31.90
CA GLU A 271 -39.76 4.40 33.33
C GLU A 271 -40.62 5.63 33.59
N GLN A 272 -40.53 6.66 32.74
CA GLN A 272 -41.39 7.85 32.84
C GLN A 272 -42.87 7.49 32.67
N GLU A 273 -43.21 6.67 31.67
CA GLU A 273 -44.56 6.14 31.45
C GLU A 273 -45.03 5.30 32.65
N ARG A 274 -44.16 4.47 33.25
CA ARG A 274 -44.45 3.70 34.47
C ARG A 274 -44.75 4.60 35.67
N LEU A 275 -43.92 5.61 35.91
CA LEU A 275 -44.10 6.55 37.03
C LEU A 275 -45.41 7.34 36.88
N ALA A 276 -45.71 7.80 35.67
CA ALA A 276 -46.92 8.55 35.39
C ALA A 276 -48.19 7.73 35.71
N ARG A 277 -48.27 6.46 35.29
CA ARG A 277 -49.41 5.59 35.66
C ARG A 277 -49.46 5.28 37.16
N GLU A 278 -48.32 5.10 37.82
CA GLU A 278 -48.24 4.75 39.25
C GLU A 278 -48.73 5.89 40.13
N ILE A 279 -48.53 7.15 39.73
CA ILE A 279 -49.07 8.32 40.43
C ILE A 279 -50.60 8.23 40.56
N PHE A 280 -51.30 7.91 39.48
CA PHE A 280 -52.76 7.77 39.51
C PHE A 280 -53.21 6.59 40.36
N ILE A 281 -52.54 5.44 40.25
CA ILE A 281 -52.82 4.27 41.08
C ILE A 281 -52.66 4.62 42.57
N ARG A 282 -51.54 5.27 42.92
CA ARG A 282 -51.27 5.62 44.32
C ARG A 282 -52.23 6.68 44.86
N ALA A 283 -52.63 7.63 44.03
CA ALA A 283 -53.64 8.63 44.39
C ALA A 283 -54.99 7.95 44.70
N ALA A 284 -55.43 7.01 43.86
CA ALA A 284 -56.65 6.23 44.09
C ALA A 284 -56.56 5.43 45.41
N GLU A 285 -55.43 4.77 45.67
CA GLU A 285 -55.21 4.02 46.92
C GLU A 285 -55.32 4.90 48.17
N LEU A 286 -54.79 6.13 48.12
CA LEU A 286 -54.89 7.10 49.21
C LEU A 286 -56.33 7.57 49.44
N CYS A 287 -57.15 7.60 48.37
CA CYS A 287 -58.59 7.83 48.44
C CYS A 287 -59.38 6.58 48.87
N GLY A 288 -58.72 5.44 49.11
CA GLY A 288 -59.33 4.20 49.56
C GLY A 288 -59.83 3.27 48.44
N GLU A 289 -59.55 3.58 47.17
CA GLU A 289 -59.91 2.74 46.02
C GLU A 289 -58.68 1.99 45.49
N LYS A 290 -58.84 0.71 45.21
CA LYS A 290 -57.77 -0.17 44.67
C LYS A 290 -58.06 -0.65 43.25
N ASP A 291 -59.31 -0.54 42.82
CA ASP A 291 -59.77 -0.91 41.49
C ASP A 291 -59.81 0.34 40.62
N MET A 292 -58.77 0.52 39.79
CA MET A 292 -58.69 1.67 38.88
C MET A 292 -59.85 1.74 37.91
N SER A 293 -60.52 0.63 37.58
CA SER A 293 -61.70 0.67 36.70
C SER A 293 -62.89 1.44 37.30
N LYS A 294 -62.87 1.69 38.62
CA LYS A 294 -63.85 2.52 39.34
C LYS A 294 -63.37 3.94 39.60
N THR A 295 -62.15 4.27 39.18
CA THR A 295 -61.55 5.59 39.36
C THR A 295 -61.73 6.43 38.11
N ILE A 296 -61.99 7.72 38.29
CA ILE A 296 -62.08 8.70 37.21
C ILE A 296 -60.83 9.58 37.25
N VAL A 297 -60.18 9.77 36.10
CA VAL A 297 -59.03 10.68 35.95
C VAL A 297 -59.42 11.79 34.98
N PHE A 298 -59.35 13.05 35.42
CA PHE A 298 -59.53 14.22 34.57
C PHE A 298 -58.17 14.81 34.25
N GLU A 299 -57.80 14.90 32.97
CA GLU A 299 -56.49 15.38 32.55
C GLU A 299 -56.60 16.28 31.32
N ASP A 300 -55.87 17.39 31.35
CA ASP A 300 -55.80 18.39 30.29
C ASP A 300 -54.55 18.22 29.41
N ALA A 301 -53.50 17.60 29.95
CA ALA A 301 -52.26 17.29 29.24
C ALA A 301 -52.29 15.89 28.58
N ILE A 302 -51.70 15.78 27.38
CA ILE A 302 -51.55 14.52 26.63
C ILE A 302 -50.91 13.42 27.49
N ASN A 303 -49.79 13.72 28.16
CA ASN A 303 -49.08 12.75 29.00
C ASN A 303 -49.93 12.28 30.20
N GLY A 304 -50.73 13.19 30.78
CA GLY A 304 -51.63 12.87 31.87
C GLY A 304 -52.76 11.95 31.41
N VAL A 305 -53.36 12.25 30.26
CA VAL A 305 -54.40 11.42 29.63
C VAL A 305 -53.89 10.02 29.28
N GLU A 306 -52.70 9.91 28.69
CA GLU A 306 -52.10 8.62 28.37
C GLU A 306 -51.83 7.78 29.62
N ALA A 307 -51.29 8.40 30.68
CA ALA A 307 -51.03 7.75 31.95
C ALA A 307 -52.32 7.36 32.71
N GLY A 308 -53.37 8.18 32.64
CA GLY A 308 -54.70 7.86 33.14
C GLY A 308 -55.27 6.61 32.46
N LEU A 309 -55.23 6.55 31.13
CA LEU A 309 -55.69 5.38 30.36
C LEU A 309 -54.87 4.13 30.71
N ALA A 310 -53.54 4.27 30.77
CA ALA A 310 -52.63 3.17 31.09
C ALA A 310 -52.77 2.65 32.54
N SER A 311 -53.27 3.47 33.46
CA SER A 311 -53.58 3.04 34.83
C SER A 311 -54.81 2.14 34.91
N GLY A 312 -55.63 2.08 33.85
CA GLY A 312 -56.92 1.39 33.83
C GLY A 312 -58.09 2.22 34.34
N ALA A 313 -57.88 3.52 34.59
CA ALA A 313 -58.92 4.46 35.00
C ALA A 313 -59.86 4.84 33.85
N LEU A 314 -61.10 5.22 34.21
CA LEU A 314 -61.96 5.96 33.29
C LEU A 314 -61.39 7.37 33.12
N THR A 315 -60.64 7.57 32.05
CA THR A 315 -59.96 8.85 31.80
C THR A 315 -60.85 9.76 30.96
N ILE A 316 -60.96 11.02 31.36
CA ILE A 316 -61.70 12.07 30.69
C ILE A 316 -60.70 13.16 30.32
N ALA A 317 -60.58 13.45 29.02
CA ALA A 317 -59.66 14.44 28.51
C ALA A 317 -60.32 15.82 28.48
N ILE A 318 -59.60 16.86 28.91
CA ILE A 318 -60.01 18.27 28.85
C ILE A 318 -58.91 19.05 28.12
N PRO A 319 -58.67 18.76 26.82
CA PRO A 319 -57.48 19.23 26.14
C PRO A 319 -57.45 20.75 26.04
N ASP A 320 -56.25 21.32 26.24
CA ASP A 320 -55.98 22.71 25.88
C ASP A 320 -56.29 22.97 24.39
N ILE A 321 -56.69 24.21 24.09
CA ILE A 321 -57.10 24.62 22.73
C ILE A 321 -56.01 24.35 21.66
N HIS A 322 -54.75 24.30 22.09
CA HIS A 322 -53.59 24.11 21.23
C HIS A 322 -53.29 22.64 20.89
N ILE A 323 -53.91 21.69 21.59
CA ILE A 323 -53.65 20.25 21.43
C ILE A 323 -54.89 19.43 21.11
N LYS A 324 -56.08 20.05 21.04
CA LYS A 324 -57.38 19.37 20.86
C LYS A 324 -57.47 18.35 19.70
N ASP A 325 -56.62 18.49 18.68
CA ASP A 325 -56.62 17.64 17.48
C ASP A 325 -55.63 16.45 17.61
N ASP A 326 -55.04 16.22 18.79
CA ASP A 326 -54.11 15.11 19.00
C ASP A 326 -54.80 13.75 18.83
N PRO A 327 -54.25 12.81 18.04
CA PRO A 327 -54.84 11.50 17.81
C PRO A 327 -55.06 10.67 19.08
N LEU A 328 -54.29 10.91 20.16
CA LEU A 328 -54.46 10.22 21.45
C LEU A 328 -55.89 10.36 21.98
N PHE A 329 -56.52 11.52 21.78
CA PHE A 329 -57.85 11.78 22.31
C PHE A 329 -58.93 10.89 21.69
N ASN A 330 -58.71 10.31 20.52
CA ASN A 330 -59.61 9.29 19.93
C ASN A 330 -59.67 7.99 20.75
N ARG A 331 -58.68 7.76 21.63
CA ARG A 331 -58.62 6.59 22.53
C ARG A 331 -59.31 6.85 23.87
N VAL A 332 -59.71 8.08 24.13
CA VAL A 332 -60.34 8.50 25.38
C VAL A 332 -61.86 8.35 25.26
N PRO A 333 -62.54 7.79 26.27
CA PRO A 333 -63.99 7.57 26.21
C PRO A 333 -64.80 8.87 26.19
N ILE A 334 -64.32 9.94 26.84
CA ILE A 334 -65.01 11.23 26.94
C ILE A 334 -63.99 12.37 26.80
N ILE A 335 -64.30 13.34 25.94
CA ILE A 335 -63.54 14.59 25.76
C ILE A 335 -64.48 15.74 26.11
N LEU A 336 -64.03 16.67 26.95
CA LEU A 336 -64.78 17.87 27.36
C LEU A 336 -64.02 19.14 26.93
N GLU A 337 -64.75 20.22 26.63
CA GLU A 337 -64.11 21.53 26.42
C GLU A 337 -63.78 22.23 27.74
N SER A 338 -64.48 21.85 28.81
CA SER A 338 -64.24 22.36 30.16
C SER A 338 -64.73 21.39 31.22
N LEU A 339 -64.07 21.36 32.38
CA LEU A 339 -64.52 20.59 33.55
C LEU A 339 -65.96 20.93 33.98
N LYS A 340 -66.44 22.15 33.67
CA LYS A 340 -67.82 22.59 33.94
C LYS A 340 -68.87 21.81 33.17
N GLU A 341 -68.49 21.14 32.09
CA GLU A 341 -69.40 20.35 31.25
C GLU A 341 -69.63 18.96 31.81
N PHE A 342 -68.75 18.48 32.71
CA PHE A 342 -68.88 17.16 33.30
C PHE A 342 -70.17 17.04 34.12
N LYS A 343 -70.89 15.94 33.91
CA LYS A 343 -72.04 15.56 34.74
C LYS A 343 -71.94 14.08 35.14
N PRO A 344 -72.22 13.69 36.39
CA PRO A 344 -72.09 12.30 36.85
C PRO A 344 -72.85 11.27 36.00
N GLU A 345 -73.96 11.66 35.37
CA GLU A 345 -74.77 10.81 34.51
C GLU A 345 -74.02 10.39 33.23
N MET A 346 -73.03 11.17 32.79
CA MET A 346 -72.19 10.85 31.62
C MET A 346 -71.40 9.56 31.78
N ILE A 347 -71.21 9.12 33.02
CA ILE A 347 -70.46 7.90 33.38
C ILE A 347 -71.35 6.88 34.12
N GLY A 348 -72.66 7.08 34.10
CA GLY A 348 -73.63 6.14 34.69
C GLY A 348 -73.75 6.21 36.22
N LEU A 349 -73.26 7.28 36.86
CA LEU A 349 -73.53 7.54 38.28
C LEU A 349 -74.83 8.36 38.38
N GLU A 350 -75.95 7.67 38.60
CA GLU A 350 -77.24 8.29 38.93
C GLU A 350 -77.24 8.70 40.41
N GLY A 351 -77.45 9.99 40.68
CA GLY A 351 -77.09 10.63 41.93
C GLY A 351 -77.90 10.22 43.16
N GLU A 352 -77.20 10.15 44.30
CA GLU A 352 -77.52 10.89 45.53
C GLU A 352 -76.16 11.26 46.17
N ILE A 353 -75.74 12.53 46.03
CA ILE A 353 -74.70 13.16 46.88
C ILE A 353 -75.40 13.91 48.00
#